data_AF-A0A2H9R3I2-F1
#
_entry.id   AF-A0A2H9R3I2-F1
#
_cell.length_a   1.000
_cell.length_b   1.000
_cell.length_c   1.000
_cell.angle_alpha   90.00
_cell.angle_beta   90.00
_cell.angle_gamma   90.00
#
_symmetry.space_group_name_H-M   'P 1'
#
loop_
_entity.id
_entity.type
_entity.pdbx_description
1 polymer ?
#
loop_
_entity_poly.entity_id
_entity_poly.type
_entity_poly.pdbx_seq_one_letter_code
_entity_poly.pdbx_strand_id
1 'polypeptide(L)'
;MIKGQMALEYVMKLTILLVVVAVVIGIIIRFSDDIKLSFKKFFCIFSPDSCRNNLKFPQIIEKSSFTSGEISTYIESCYSSMASLPESEQEDTTCYLLKANRDFSSISQSDISLSRDLQGLDKVVFKPLWNNGIVITIKYEDVGNRILVSG
;
A
#
# COMPACT_ATOMS: atom_id res chain seq x y z
N MET A 1 15.60 -65.74 -10.71
CA MET A 1 16.21 -64.39 -10.70
C MET A 1 15.59 -63.57 -11.82
N ILE A 2 15.64 -62.23 -11.76
CA ILE A 2 15.01 -61.24 -12.68
C ILE A 2 13.60 -60.74 -12.26
N LYS A 3 13.43 -60.29 -11.00
CA LYS A 3 12.37 -59.31 -10.63
C LYS A 3 12.95 -57.95 -10.16
N GLY A 4 14.23 -57.91 -9.79
CA GLY A 4 14.89 -56.69 -9.32
C GLY A 4 15.40 -55.74 -10.42
N GLN A 5 15.65 -56.23 -11.64
CA GLN A 5 16.18 -55.40 -12.73
C GLN A 5 15.16 -54.39 -13.26
N MET A 6 13.88 -54.76 -13.35
CA MET A 6 12.79 -53.88 -13.81
C MET A 6 12.45 -52.77 -12.80
N ALA A 7 12.56 -53.07 -11.49
CA ALA A 7 12.25 -52.10 -10.44
C ALA A 7 13.36 -51.05 -10.27
N LEU A 8 14.63 -51.45 -10.41
CA LEU A 8 15.76 -50.54 -10.29
C LEU A 8 15.79 -49.50 -11.41
N GLU A 9 15.45 -49.90 -12.64
CA GLU A 9 15.39 -48.99 -13.80
C GLU A 9 14.28 -47.94 -13.62
N TYR A 10 13.12 -48.34 -13.08
CA TYR A 10 12.01 -47.43 -12.81
C TYR A 10 12.38 -46.39 -11.73
N VAL A 11 13.01 -46.83 -10.64
CA VAL A 11 13.45 -45.92 -9.56
C VAL A 11 14.51 -44.95 -10.06
N MET A 12 15.45 -45.41 -10.89
CA MET A 12 16.49 -44.54 -11.47
C MET A 12 15.90 -43.50 -12.44
N LYS A 13 14.93 -43.89 -13.27
CA LYS A 13 14.24 -42.93 -14.16
C LYS A 13 13.44 -41.89 -13.34
N LEU A 14 12.81 -42.31 -12.25
CA LEU A 14 12.05 -41.42 -11.37
C LEU A 14 12.95 -40.41 -10.65
N THR A 15 14.11 -40.83 -10.17
CA THR A 15 15.07 -39.90 -9.52
C THR A 15 15.66 -38.91 -10.50
N ILE A 16 16.03 -39.35 -11.71
CA ILE A 16 16.50 -38.43 -12.77
C ILE A 16 15.40 -37.43 -13.12
N LEU A 17 14.15 -37.86 -13.28
CA LEU A 17 13.02 -36.99 -13.55
C LEU A 17 12.86 -35.91 -12.46
N LEU A 18 12.92 -36.30 -11.18
CA LEU A 18 12.81 -35.37 -10.05
C LEU A 18 13.96 -34.35 -10.02
N VAL A 19 15.18 -34.79 -10.29
CA VAL A 19 16.35 -33.91 -10.35
C VAL A 19 16.21 -32.92 -11.51
N VAL A 20 15.78 -33.38 -12.69
CA VAL A 20 15.55 -32.51 -13.85
C VAL A 20 14.48 -31.46 -13.54
N VAL A 21 13.36 -31.85 -12.91
CA VAL A 21 12.31 -30.91 -12.48
C VAL A 21 12.85 -29.88 -11.49
N ALA A 22 13.63 -30.31 -10.50
CA ALA A 22 14.24 -29.40 -9.52
C ALA A 22 15.24 -28.42 -10.18
N VAL A 23 16.03 -28.88 -11.15
CA VAL A 23 16.94 -28.03 -11.92
C VAL A 23 16.17 -27.02 -12.77
N VAL A 24 15.10 -27.44 -13.45
CA VAL A 24 14.25 -26.53 -14.24
C VAL A 24 13.60 -25.46 -13.35
N ILE A 25 13.02 -25.86 -12.22
CA ILE A 25 12.45 -24.92 -11.24
C ILE A 25 13.54 -23.98 -10.70
N GLY A 26 14.73 -24.51 -10.38
CA GLY A 26 15.85 -23.72 -9.89
C GLY A 26 16.35 -22.69 -10.92
N ILE A 27 16.40 -23.06 -12.20
CA ILE A 27 16.73 -22.14 -13.30
C ILE A 27 15.65 -21.07 -13.43
N ILE A 28 14.36 -21.44 -13.38
CA ILE A 28 13.24 -20.48 -13.42
C ILE A 28 13.33 -19.50 -12.24
N ILE A 29 13.59 -19.97 -11.02
CA ILE A 29 13.75 -19.10 -9.84
C ILE A 29 14.99 -18.21 -9.96
N ARG A 30 16.11 -18.73 -10.48
CA ARG A 30 17.35 -17.95 -10.62
C ARG A 30 17.24 -16.87 -11.70
N PHE A 31 16.48 -17.11 -12.77
CA PHE A 31 16.08 -16.08 -13.73
C PHE A 31 14.91 -15.20 -13.21
N SER A 32 14.17 -15.64 -12.19
CA SER A 32 13.02 -14.92 -11.63
C SER A 32 13.41 -13.60 -10.98
N ASP A 33 14.63 -13.44 -10.48
CA ASP A 33 15.04 -12.17 -9.86
C ASP A 33 15.04 -11.00 -10.87
N ASP A 34 15.35 -11.25 -12.15
CA ASP A 34 15.24 -10.25 -13.22
C ASP A 34 13.81 -10.15 -13.78
N ILE A 35 13.04 -11.24 -13.77
CA ILE A 35 11.66 -11.25 -14.29
C ILE A 35 10.65 -10.73 -13.26
N LYS A 36 10.99 -10.59 -11.96
CA LYS A 36 10.08 -10.04 -10.93
C LYS A 36 9.45 -8.70 -11.33
N LEU A 37 10.20 -7.83 -12.02
CA LEU A 37 9.70 -6.55 -12.52
C LEU A 37 8.71 -6.71 -13.69
N SER A 38 8.90 -7.73 -14.53
CA SER A 38 8.04 -8.02 -15.69
C SER A 38 6.83 -8.89 -15.33
N PHE A 39 6.98 -9.84 -14.39
CA PHE A 39 5.91 -10.66 -13.84
C PHE A 39 5.00 -9.87 -12.91
N LYS A 40 5.48 -8.85 -12.18
CA LYS A 40 4.59 -7.92 -11.45
C LYS A 40 3.60 -7.31 -12.43
N LYS A 41 4.07 -6.68 -13.52
CA LYS A 41 3.20 -6.12 -14.57
C LYS A 41 2.29 -7.15 -15.23
N PHE A 42 2.78 -8.37 -15.48
CA PHE A 42 1.98 -9.43 -16.14
C PHE A 42 0.91 -10.06 -15.22
N PHE A 43 1.20 -10.27 -13.93
CA PHE A 43 0.22 -10.73 -12.94
C PHE A 43 -0.82 -9.65 -12.61
N CYS A 44 -0.47 -8.36 -12.71
CA CYS A 44 -1.45 -7.27 -12.58
C CYS A 44 -2.52 -7.32 -13.68
N ILE A 45 -2.15 -7.74 -14.89
CA ILE A 45 -3.07 -7.87 -16.03
C ILE A 45 -4.02 -9.07 -15.83
N PHE A 46 -3.54 -10.16 -15.24
CA PHE A 46 -4.31 -11.40 -15.07
C PHE A 46 -5.11 -11.48 -13.76
N SER A 47 -4.76 -10.69 -12.76
CA SER A 47 -5.45 -10.63 -11.46
C SER A 47 -5.31 -9.22 -10.86
N PRO A 48 -6.20 -8.28 -11.24
CA PRO A 48 -6.09 -6.88 -10.83
C PRO A 48 -6.18 -6.66 -9.31
N ASP A 49 -6.78 -7.61 -8.57
CA ASP A 49 -6.89 -7.55 -7.10
C ASP A 49 -5.59 -7.89 -6.36
N SER A 50 -4.63 -8.57 -7.00
CA SER A 50 -3.36 -8.97 -6.36
C SER A 50 -2.28 -7.89 -6.44
N CYS A 51 -2.44 -6.94 -7.37
CA CYS A 51 -1.45 -5.91 -7.68
C CYS A 51 -1.76 -4.52 -7.14
N ARG A 52 -3.01 -4.26 -6.75
CA ARG A 52 -3.26 -3.17 -5.82
C ARG A 52 -2.64 -3.61 -4.51
N ASN A 53 -1.54 -2.99 -4.12
CA ASN A 53 -1.21 -2.85 -2.71
C ASN A 53 -2.54 -2.59 -2.00
N ASN A 54 -2.87 -3.44 -1.01
CA ASN A 54 -4.15 -3.53 -0.29
C ASN A 54 -4.51 -2.26 0.51
N LEU A 55 -4.08 -1.09 0.05
CA LEU A 55 -4.54 0.20 0.50
C LEU A 55 -5.92 0.43 -0.12
N LYS A 56 -6.95 -0.15 0.51
CA LYS A 56 -8.35 0.20 0.26
C LYS A 56 -8.57 1.64 0.71
N PHE A 57 -8.22 2.58 -0.14
CA PHE A 57 -8.56 3.99 0.01
C PHE A 57 -9.92 4.27 -0.64
N PRO A 58 -10.78 5.11 -0.02
CA PRO A 58 -10.58 5.76 1.28
C PRO A 58 -10.82 4.81 2.45
N GLN A 59 -10.01 4.93 3.50
CA GLN A 59 -10.28 4.27 4.78
C GLN A 59 -11.23 5.13 5.60
N ILE A 60 -12.42 4.61 5.89
CA ILE A 60 -13.43 5.28 6.71
C ILE A 60 -13.19 4.87 8.17
N ILE A 61 -12.90 5.85 9.02
CA ILE A 61 -12.71 5.64 10.46
C ILE A 61 -13.83 6.35 11.20
N GLU A 62 -14.67 5.59 11.90
CA GLU A 62 -15.75 6.14 12.72
C GLU A 62 -15.38 6.08 14.21
N LYS A 63 -15.42 7.21 14.90
CA LYS A 63 -15.16 7.32 16.36
C LYS A 63 -16.10 8.33 17.01
N SER A 64 -16.21 8.31 18.34
CA SER A 64 -17.00 9.30 19.07
C SER A 64 -16.41 10.71 18.99
N SER A 65 -15.08 10.81 19.07
CA SER A 65 -14.28 12.03 18.95
C SER A 65 -12.88 11.67 18.49
N PHE A 66 -12.18 12.62 17.88
CA PHE A 66 -10.75 12.51 17.57
C PHE A 66 -9.98 13.58 18.33
N THR A 67 -8.71 13.30 18.60
CA THR A 67 -7.75 14.26 19.15
C THR A 67 -6.91 14.88 18.02
N SER A 68 -6.30 16.04 18.27
CA SER A 68 -5.40 16.68 17.29
C SER A 68 -4.21 15.79 16.90
N GLY A 69 -3.67 15.02 17.86
CA GLY A 69 -2.59 14.06 17.62
C GLY A 69 -3.01 12.83 16.80
N GLU A 70 -4.27 12.39 16.91
CA GLU A 70 -4.78 11.34 16.01
C GLU A 70 -4.90 11.86 14.58
N ILE A 71 -5.40 13.10 14.41
CA ILE A 71 -5.52 13.72 13.09
C ILE A 71 -4.14 13.89 12.45
N SER A 72 -3.13 14.36 13.21
CA SER A 72 -1.75 14.45 12.68
C SER A 72 -1.21 13.09 12.26
N THR A 73 -1.47 12.04 13.04
CA THR A 73 -1.06 10.67 12.70
C THR A 73 -1.69 10.20 11.39
N TYR A 74 -2.97 10.49 11.14
CA TYR A 74 -3.62 10.13 9.87
C TYR A 74 -3.09 10.94 8.67
N ILE A 75 -2.79 12.22 8.86
CA ILE A 75 -2.14 13.06 7.84
C ILE A 75 -0.77 12.50 7.47
N GLU A 76 0.04 12.19 8.48
CA GLU A 76 1.39 11.61 8.30
C GLU A 76 1.34 10.24 7.65
N SER A 77 0.41 9.39 8.08
CA SER A 77 0.22 8.06 7.50
C SER A 77 -0.18 8.14 6.02
N CYS A 78 -1.07 9.08 5.65
CA CYS A 78 -1.45 9.31 4.25
C CYS A 78 -0.26 9.72 3.40
N TYR A 79 0.49 10.74 3.85
CA TYR A 79 1.66 11.22 3.13
C TYR A 79 2.74 10.16 3.01
N SER A 80 3.09 9.47 4.11
CA SER A 80 4.10 8.42 4.11
C SER A 80 3.73 7.27 3.18
N SER A 81 2.46 6.86 3.19
CA SER A 81 1.97 5.81 2.29
C SER A 81 2.12 6.20 0.83
N MET A 82 1.75 7.43 0.44
CA MET A 82 1.82 7.89 -0.95
C MET A 82 3.25 8.22 -1.38
N ALA A 83 4.01 8.92 -0.54
CA ALA A 83 5.41 9.28 -0.83
C ALA A 83 6.34 8.06 -0.91
N SER A 84 5.94 6.92 -0.34
CA SER A 84 6.69 5.65 -0.48
C SER A 84 6.51 4.99 -1.85
N LEU A 85 5.48 5.39 -2.62
CA LEU A 85 5.23 4.86 -3.96
C LEU A 85 6.15 5.54 -4.99
N PRO A 86 6.56 4.83 -6.05
CA PRO A 86 7.28 5.47 -7.16
C PRO A 86 6.42 6.55 -7.80
N GLU A 87 7.02 7.64 -8.29
CA GLU A 87 6.30 8.80 -8.87
C GLU A 87 5.26 8.40 -9.94
N SER A 88 5.52 7.35 -10.72
CA SER A 88 4.58 6.86 -11.74
C SER A 88 3.32 6.19 -11.18
N GLU A 89 3.28 5.88 -9.89
CA GLU A 89 2.16 5.26 -9.17
C GLU A 89 1.54 6.23 -8.14
N GLN A 90 2.05 7.47 -8.04
CA GLN A 90 1.44 8.51 -7.20
C GLN A 90 0.22 9.07 -7.92
N GLU A 91 -0.93 9.05 -7.26
CA GLU A 91 -2.20 9.53 -7.81
C GLU A 91 -2.95 10.35 -6.78
N ASP A 92 -3.76 11.30 -7.27
CA ASP A 92 -4.72 12.04 -6.47
C ASP A 92 -5.73 11.10 -5.80
N THR A 93 -5.61 10.91 -4.48
CA THR A 93 -6.46 9.96 -3.77
C THR A 93 -6.87 10.43 -2.39
N THR A 94 -8.09 10.07 -1.99
CA THR A 94 -8.57 10.31 -0.63
C THR A 94 -8.09 9.19 0.27
N CYS A 95 -7.13 9.46 1.15
CA CYS A 95 -6.60 8.45 2.06
C CYS A 95 -7.60 8.11 3.16
N TYR A 96 -8.14 9.12 3.86
CA TYR A 96 -8.96 8.91 5.05
C TYR A 96 -10.21 9.76 5.05
N LEU A 97 -11.29 9.16 5.55
CA LEU A 97 -12.54 9.82 5.92
C LEU A 97 -12.74 9.59 7.42
N LEU A 98 -12.46 10.61 8.23
CA LEU A 98 -12.61 10.58 9.67
C LEU A 98 -14.00 11.08 10.03
N LYS A 99 -14.86 10.19 10.54
CA LYS A 99 -16.23 10.52 10.92
C LYS A 99 -16.38 10.47 12.44
N ALA A 100 -16.77 11.59 13.02
CA ALA A 100 -16.96 11.76 14.44
C ALA A 100 -18.44 11.85 14.80
N ASN A 101 -18.83 11.44 16.02
CA ASN A 101 -20.19 11.70 16.51
C ASN A 101 -20.34 13.13 17.07
N ARG A 102 -19.23 13.73 17.51
CA ARG A 102 -19.13 15.14 17.90
C ARG A 102 -18.38 15.91 16.82
N ASP A 103 -18.66 17.19 16.70
CA ASP A 103 -18.02 18.06 15.73
C ASP A 103 -16.53 18.28 16.04
N PHE A 104 -15.76 18.56 14.99
CA PHE A 104 -14.33 18.84 15.10
C PHE A 104 -14.01 20.28 15.52
N SER A 105 -15.04 21.09 15.82
CA SER A 105 -14.94 22.53 16.13
C SER A 105 -14.00 22.88 17.29
N SER A 106 -13.78 21.94 18.20
CA SER A 106 -12.86 22.07 19.34
C SER A 106 -11.38 21.94 18.99
N ILE A 107 -11.04 21.51 17.78
CA ILE A 107 -9.66 21.31 17.33
C ILE A 107 -9.24 22.47 16.45
N SER A 108 -8.25 23.24 16.89
CA SER A 108 -7.64 24.28 16.07
C SER A 108 -6.56 23.68 15.16
N GLN A 109 -6.34 24.32 14.01
CA GLN A 109 -5.23 23.96 13.11
C GLN A 109 -3.88 24.05 13.83
N SER A 110 -3.73 25.02 14.74
CA SER A 110 -2.52 25.20 15.57
C SER A 110 -2.20 23.99 16.46
N ASP A 111 -3.20 23.18 16.77
CA ASP A 111 -3.06 22.06 17.71
C ASP A 111 -2.58 20.78 17.00
N ILE A 112 -2.59 20.78 15.66
CA ILE A 112 -2.11 19.69 14.83
C ILE A 112 -0.60 19.85 14.65
N SER A 113 0.15 19.08 15.44
CA SER A 113 1.61 19.01 15.32
C SER A 113 2.01 17.97 14.28
N LEU A 114 2.66 18.42 13.20
CA LEU A 114 3.15 17.58 12.10
C LEU A 114 4.66 17.40 12.18
N SER A 115 5.17 16.27 11.71
CA SER A 115 6.59 15.99 11.56
C SER A 115 7.31 17.00 10.65
N ARG A 116 8.63 17.18 10.84
CA ARG A 116 9.44 18.15 10.07
C ARG A 116 9.36 17.95 8.57
N ASP A 117 9.18 16.71 8.12
CA ASP A 117 9.09 16.36 6.70
C ASP A 117 7.84 16.95 6.03
N LEU A 118 6.80 17.24 6.81
CA LEU A 118 5.54 17.87 6.41
C LEU A 118 5.48 19.36 6.75
N GLN A 119 6.45 19.90 7.49
CA GLN A 119 6.55 21.34 7.80
C GLN A 119 7.11 22.18 6.64
N GLY A 120 7.47 21.54 5.52
CA GLY A 120 7.77 22.26 4.27
C GLY A 120 6.58 23.11 3.84
N LEU A 121 6.85 24.37 3.47
CA LEU A 121 5.92 25.52 3.45
C LEU A 121 4.50 25.30 2.88
N ASP A 122 4.22 24.28 2.08
CA ASP A 122 2.90 24.01 1.49
C ASP A 122 2.51 22.52 1.43
N LYS A 123 3.16 21.65 2.22
CA LYS A 123 2.88 20.21 2.16
C LYS A 123 1.56 19.79 2.79
N VAL A 124 1.00 20.58 3.71
CA VAL A 124 -0.32 20.32 4.29
C VAL A 124 -1.13 21.60 4.25
N VAL A 125 -2.24 21.56 3.51
CA VAL A 125 -3.12 22.69 3.31
C VAL A 125 -4.48 22.36 3.90
N PHE A 126 -4.84 23.11 4.94
CA PHE A 126 -6.16 23.06 5.56
C PHE A 126 -7.11 23.98 4.80
N LYS A 127 -8.20 23.43 4.28
CA LYS A 127 -9.24 24.25 3.64
C LYS A 127 -9.95 25.11 4.69
N PRO A 128 -10.52 26.27 4.29
CA PRO A 128 -11.37 27.04 5.18
C PRO A 128 -12.47 26.15 5.76
N LEU A 129 -12.73 26.31 7.07
CA LEU A 129 -13.78 25.57 7.77
C LEU A 129 -13.57 24.05 7.82
N TRP A 130 -12.33 23.55 7.71
CA TRP A 130 -12.03 22.10 7.74
C TRP A 130 -12.55 21.33 8.96
N ASN A 131 -13.00 22.03 10.00
CA ASN A 131 -13.54 21.48 11.24
C ASN A 131 -15.05 21.77 11.45
N ASN A 132 -15.76 22.31 10.44
CA ASN A 132 -17.19 22.66 10.51
C ASN A 132 -18.12 21.48 10.21
N GLY A 133 -17.86 20.34 10.85
CA GLY A 133 -18.66 19.17 10.61
C GLY A 133 -18.29 18.00 11.49
N ILE A 134 -18.89 16.88 11.12
CA ILE A 134 -18.66 15.57 11.72
C ILE A 134 -17.79 14.68 10.83
N VAL A 135 -17.32 15.17 9.68
CA VAL A 135 -16.46 14.42 8.75
C VAL A 135 -15.26 15.27 8.39
N ILE A 136 -14.07 14.70 8.46
CA ILE A 136 -12.84 15.26 7.88
C ILE A 136 -12.37 14.31 6.79
N THR A 137 -11.97 14.88 5.66
CA THR A 137 -11.38 14.23 4.51
C THR A 137 -9.90 14.61 4.45
N ILE A 138 -9.04 13.59 4.37
CA ILE A 138 -7.60 13.74 4.17
C ILE A 138 -7.28 13.20 2.78
N LYS A 139 -6.95 14.08 1.85
CA LYS A 139 -6.63 13.78 0.45
C LYS A 139 -5.15 14.02 0.19
N TYR A 140 -4.51 13.12 -0.54
CA TYR A 140 -3.21 13.35 -1.16
C TYR A 140 -3.41 13.91 -2.56
N GLU A 141 -2.69 14.98 -2.88
CA GLU A 141 -2.54 15.51 -4.23
C GLU A 141 -1.12 15.27 -4.71
N ASP A 142 -1.01 14.52 -5.81
CA ASP A 142 0.25 14.25 -6.48
C ASP A 142 0.85 15.55 -7.03
N VAL A 143 0.00 16.39 -7.65
CA VAL A 143 0.40 17.70 -8.15
C VAL A 143 0.75 18.63 -6.99
N GLY A 144 2.05 18.74 -6.72
CA GLY A 144 2.61 19.52 -5.61
C GLY A 144 2.94 18.70 -4.35
N ASN A 145 2.79 17.37 -4.39
CA ASN A 145 3.14 16.44 -3.31
C ASN A 145 2.66 16.94 -1.94
N ARG A 146 1.35 17.15 -1.84
CA ARG A 146 0.72 17.83 -0.70
C ARG A 146 -0.52 17.10 -0.21
N ILE A 147 -0.85 17.32 1.05
CA ILE A 147 -2.07 16.84 1.70
C ILE A 147 -3.07 17.98 1.77
N LEU A 148 -4.30 17.71 1.35
CA LEU A 148 -5.45 18.55 1.58
C LEU A 148 -6.29 17.99 2.72
N VAL A 149 -6.59 18.84 3.70
CA VAL A 149 -7.50 18.53 4.81
C VAL A 149 -8.74 19.39 4.69
N SER A 150 -9.92 18.78 4.67
CA SER A 150 -11.21 19.48 4.54
C SER A 150 -12.31 18.74 5.28
N GLY A 151 -13.31 19.45 5.82
CA GLY A 151 -14.42 18.89 6.57
C GLY A 151 -15.60 19.83 6.62
#